data_AF-A0A6P0S711-F1
#
_entry.id   AF-A0A6P0S711-F1
#
_cell.length_a   1.000
_cell.length_b   1.000
_cell.length_c   1.000
_cell.angle_alpha   90.00
_cell.angle_beta   90.00
_cell.angle_gamma   90.00
#
_symmetry.space_group_name_H-M   'P 1'
#
loop_
_entity.id
_entity.type
_entity.pdbx_description
1 polymer ?
#
loop_
_entity_poly.entity_id
_entity_poly.type
_entity_poly.pdbx_seq_one_letter_code
_entity_poly.pdbx_strand_id
1 'polypeptide(L)' 'MKFNPLADDFQTNPYPIYDHLRSSQPICHSVIGGDWVLTRYEDVKSILKDRRVVTVNKGKLIEEK' A
#
# COMPACT_ATOMS: atom_id res chain seq x y z
N MET A 1 12.02 5.82 -2.08
CA MET A 1 12.00 4.45 -2.62
C MET A 1 10.67 4.22 -3.33
N LYS A 2 10.67 3.47 -4.44
CA LYS A 2 9.47 3.13 -5.21
C LYS A 2 8.96 1.76 -4.73
N PHE A 3 7.71 1.67 -4.29
CA PHE A 3 7.14 0.42 -3.78
C PHE A 3 6.52 -0.39 -4.92
N ASN A 4 6.96 -1.65 -5.08
CA ASN A 4 6.43 -2.56 -6.10
C ASN A 4 5.84 -3.81 -5.43
N PRO A 5 4.50 -3.93 -5.34
CA PRO A 5 3.85 -5.10 -4.74
C PRO A 5 3.88 -6.36 -5.62
N LEU A 6 4.22 -6.25 -6.90
CA LEU A 6 4.34 -7.40 -7.81
C LEU A 6 5.79 -7.89 -7.97
N ALA A 7 6.76 -7.27 -7.30
CA ALA A 7 8.13 -7.74 -7.34
C ALA A 7 8.27 -9.13 -6.67
N ASP A 8 9.07 -10.03 -7.26
CA ASP A 8 9.18 -11.42 -6.80
C ASP A 8 9.70 -11.54 -5.37
N ASP A 9 10.61 -10.65 -4.96
CA ASP A 9 11.15 -10.56 -3.61
C ASP A 9 10.06 -10.17 -2.60
N PHE A 10 9.19 -9.23 -2.98
CA PHE A 10 8.04 -8.82 -2.20
C PHE A 10 6.99 -9.92 -2.09
N GLN A 11 6.70 -10.63 -3.19
CA GLN A 11 5.76 -11.75 -3.19
C GLN A 11 6.29 -12.94 -2.37
N THR A 12 7.60 -13.15 -2.35
CA THR A 12 8.23 -14.25 -1.60
C THR A 12 8.28 -13.95 -0.09
N ASN A 13 8.67 -12.73 0.30
CA ASN A 13 8.74 -12.33 1.70
C ASN A 13 8.52 -10.82 1.87
N PRO A 14 7.27 -10.39 2.12
CA PRO A 14 6.94 -8.97 2.18
C PRO A 14 7.38 -8.29 3.49
N TYR A 15 7.61 -9.06 4.57
CA TYR A 15 7.79 -8.50 5.92
C TYR A 15 9.04 -7.64 6.09
N PRO A 16 10.24 -8.03 5.59
CA PRO A 16 11.42 -7.18 5.65
C PRO A 16 11.20 -5.84 4.93
N ILE A 17 10.46 -5.87 3.82
CA ILE A 17 10.16 -4.67 3.03
C ILE A 17 9.21 -3.75 3.82
N TYR A 18 8.17 -4.31 4.44
CA TYR A 18 7.29 -3.53 5.32
C TYR A 18 8.03 -2.93 6.51
N ASP A 19 8.93 -3.68 7.13
CA ASP A 19 9.72 -3.21 8.27
C ASP A 19 10.60 -2.02 7.89
N HIS A 20 11.33 -2.15 6.77
CA HIS A 20 12.11 -1.06 6.21
C HIS A 20 11.24 0.17 5.92
N LEU A 21 10.11 0.00 5.23
CA LEU A 21 9.22 1.11 4.87
C LEU A 21 8.66 1.81 6.11
N ARG A 22 8.24 1.08 7.16
CA ARG A 22 7.71 1.70 8.38
C ARG A 22 8.74 2.59 9.09
N SER A 23 10.01 2.18 9.03
CA SER A 23 11.12 2.89 9.65
C SER A 23 11.56 4.10 8.82
N SER A 24 11.82 3.90 7.52
CA SER A 24 12.47 4.90 6.67
C SER A 24 11.51 5.79 5.88
N GLN A 25 10.41 5.24 5.36
CA GLN A 25 9.50 5.94 4.46
C GLN A 25 8.07 5.36 4.58
N PRO A 26 7.31 5.74 5.64
CA PRO A 26 6.05 5.08 5.98
C PRO A 26 4.89 5.40 5.03
N ILE A 27 5.02 6.50 4.28
CA ILE A 27 4.12 6.90 3.19
C ILE A 27 4.95 6.90 1.91
N CYS A 28 4.63 5.98 1.01
CA CYS A 28 5.38 5.79 -0.23
C CYS A 28 4.44 5.68 -1.42
N HIS A 29 4.97 5.95 -2.61
CA HIS A 29 4.21 5.85 -3.86
C HIS A 29 4.42 4.47 -4.47
N SER A 30 3.33 3.79 -4.79
CA SER A 30 3.37 2.54 -5.55
C SER A 30 3.74 2.83 -7.00
N VAL A 31 4.65 2.05 -7.58
CA VAL A 31 4.90 2.11 -9.03
C VAL A 31 3.82 1.40 -9.84
N ILE A 32 3.03 0.55 -9.18
CA ILE A 32 1.93 -0.17 -9.79
C ILE A 32 0.65 0.55 -9.39
N GLY A 33 0.02 1.21 -10.37
CA GLY A 33 -1.24 1.95 -10.18
C GLY A 33 -1.08 3.42 -9.78
N GLY A 34 0.11 3.84 -9.33
CA GLY A 34 0.36 5.23 -8.93
C GLY A 34 -0.34 5.65 -7.64
N ASP A 35 -0.76 4.67 -6.84
CA ASP A 35 -1.45 4.91 -5.58
C ASP A 35 -0.46 5.21 -4.44
N TRP A 36 -0.96 5.88 -3.40
CA TRP A 36 -0.23 6.07 -2.15
C TRP A 36 -0.39 4.85 -1.25
N VAL A 37 0.72 4.42 -0.66
CA VAL A 37 0.79 3.26 0.24
C VAL A 37 1.22 3.73 1.63
N LEU A 38 0.41 3.36 2.62
CA LEU A 38 0.66 3.63 4.03
C LEU A 38 1.02 2.31 4.74
N THR A 39 2.12 2.32 5.49
CA THR A 39 2.66 1.08 6.09
C THR A 39 2.61 1.06 7.61
N ARG A 40 2.47 2.21 8.27
CA ARG A 40 2.35 2.30 9.73
C ARG A 40 0.92 2.03 10.18
N TYR A 41 0.82 1.29 11.27
CA TYR A 41 -0.47 0.91 11.85
C TYR A 41 -1.33 2.12 12.23
N GLU A 42 -0.75 3.14 12.88
CA GLU A 42 -1.51 4.32 13.32
C GLU A 42 -2.10 5.11 12.15
N ASP A 43 -1.35 5.24 11.05
CA ASP A 43 -1.81 5.96 9.85
C ASP A 43 -3.00 5.23 9.22
N VAL A 44 -2.87 3.91 9.02
CA VAL A 44 -3.94 3.07 8.45
C VAL A 44 -5.18 3.09 9.35
N LYS A 45 -5.00 2.95 10.66
CA LYS A 45 -6.10 2.98 11.63
C LYS A 45 -6.83 4.32 11.65
N SER A 46 -6.09 5.42 11.54
CA SER A 46 -6.67 6.78 11.50
C SER A 46 -7.52 6.97 10.24
N ILE A 47 -6.99 6.59 9.08
CA ILE A 47 -7.67 6.67 7.78
C ILE A 47 -8.94 5.83 7.76
N LEU A 48 -8.89 4.59 8.23
CA LEU A 48 -10.05 3.69 8.23
C LEU A 48 -11.20 4.19 9.13
N LYS A 49 -10.91 5.08 10.09
CA LYS A 49 -11.91 5.70 10.97
C LYS A 49 -12.39 7.06 10.47
N ASP A 50 -11.66 7.67 9.53
CA ASP A 50 -12.00 8.98 9.00
C ASP A 50 -13.16 8.88 8.01
N ARG A 51 -14.33 9.41 8.39
CA ARG A 51 -15.55 9.38 7.57
C ARG A 51 -15.44 10.18 6.27
N ARG A 52 -14.42 11.02 6.12
CA ARG A 52 -14.13 11.76 4.89
C ARG A 52 -13.46 10.87 3.84
N VAL A 53 -12.86 9.75 4.27
CA VAL A 53 -12.24 8.77 3.38
C VAL A 53 -13.29 7.75 2.96
N VAL A 54 -13.48 7.61 1.66
CA VAL A 54 -14.42 6.65 1.07
C VAL A 54 -13.64 5.51 0.43
N THR A 55 -13.98 4.28 0.81
CA THR A 55 -13.41 3.09 0.18
C THR A 55 -14.16 2.82 -1.12
N VAL A 56 -13.47 2.94 -2.25
CA VAL A 56 -13.97 2.40 -3.52
C VAL A 56 -13.57 0.94 -3.59
N ASN A 57 -14.54 0.03 -3.57
CA ASN A 57 -14.25 -1.39 -3.77
C ASN A 57 -14.01 -1.63 -5.27
N LYS A 58 -12.74 -1.59 -5.69
CA LYS A 58 -12.33 -1.84 -7.09
C LYS A 58 -12.46 -3.31 -7.53
N GLY A 59 -13.05 -4.20 -6.73
CA GLY A 59 -13.28 -5.61 -7.11
C GLY A 59 -14.13 -5.82 -8.38
N LYS A 60 -14.74 -4.75 -8.93
CA LYS A 60 -15.44 -4.77 -10.23
C LYS A 60 -14.72 -4.06 -11.38
N LEU A 61 -13.59 -3.39 -11.14
CA LEU A 61 -12.95 -2.51 -12.14
C LEU A 61 -11.61 -3.03 -12.69
N ILE A 62 -11.22 -4.24 -12.33
CA ILE A 62 -10.19 -4.99 -13.05
C ILE A 62 -10.88 -6.02 -13.95
N GLU A 63 -11.54 -5.53 -15.00
CA GLU A 63 -11.75 -6.40 -16.16
C GLU A 63 -10.36 -6.70 -16.75
N GLU A 64 -10.09 -7.99 -16.87
CA GLU A 64 -8.89 -8.55 -17.50
C GLU A 64 -8.64 -7.87 -18.86
N LYS A 65 -7.41 -7.42 -19.06
CA LYS A 65 -6.89 -7.11 -20.38
C LYS A 65 -5.54 -7.77 -20.56
#